data_AF-A0A7U9SEX0-F1
#
_entry.id   AF-A0A7U9SEX0-F1
#
_cell.length_a   1.000
_cell.length_b   1.000
_cell.length_c   1.000
_cell.angle_alpha   90.00
_cell.angle_beta   90.00
_cell.angle_gamma   90.00
#
_symmetry.space_group_name_H-M   'P 1'
#
loop_
_entity.id
_entity.type
_entity.pdbx_description
1 polymer ?
#
loop_
_entity_poly.entity_id
_entity_poly.type
_entity_poly.pdbx_seq_one_letter_code
_entity_poly.pdbx_strand_id
1 'polypeptide(L)'
;MLPLGEDINTFTPVQHPANDMGTDIITTHFDYHSIDHNLLKLDILGHDDPTMIKTLEEYISSPAMENEYDEEEHRFVATEIPLDDPGVMSLFHDTSALGITPDDIGGCPVGCLGIPEFGTDFVIQMVVDTKPQSLSDLIRISGLSHGTDVWLNNAQELIRSGKATISTAICTRDDIMTYLINKGLDSEESFTIMERVRKGAVAKGKCKEWPEFKKDMEAHGVPEWYIWSCGKIKYMFPKAHAAAYVMMAYRIAYCKINYPLAYYGAYFGIRVDAFSYEIMCQGKEKLQYYINDYTRRSASLSKKEQDTMKDMRIVQEMYARGYEFLPLDIYRAKAAKFQIIDGKLMPPFSSIDGMGEKAAEAMEESAKDGPYLSRDDFRQRTKASKSVIDYMGELGLLGELPESNQLSLFDL
;
A
#
# COMPACT_ATOMS: atom_id res chain seq x y z
N MET A 1 -5.01 27.77 7.96
CA MET A 1 -4.98 28.92 8.88
C MET A 1 -4.05 29.97 8.31
N LEU A 2 -4.45 31.25 8.37
CA LEU A 2 -3.60 32.37 7.96
C LEU A 2 -2.93 32.99 9.20
N PRO A 3 -1.82 33.72 9.04
CA PRO A 3 -1.33 34.60 10.09
C PRO A 3 -2.45 35.52 10.59
N LEU A 4 -2.47 35.77 11.90
CA LEU A 4 -3.52 36.58 12.52
C LEU A 4 -3.53 37.99 11.90
N GLY A 5 -4.69 38.41 11.39
CA GLY A 5 -4.88 39.73 10.80
C GLY A 5 -4.66 39.82 9.29
N GLU A 6 -4.23 38.73 8.64
CA GLU A 6 -4.05 38.67 7.19
C GLU A 6 -5.32 38.15 6.48
N ASP A 7 -5.59 38.68 5.28
CA ASP A 7 -6.66 38.23 4.38
C ASP A 7 -6.06 37.39 3.25
N ILE A 8 -6.69 36.26 2.89
CA ILE A 8 -6.21 35.37 1.81
C ILE A 8 -6.01 36.13 0.48
N ASN A 9 -6.87 37.12 0.20
CA ASN A 9 -6.85 37.89 -1.05
C ASN A 9 -5.64 38.83 -1.17
N THR A 10 -4.85 39.01 -0.10
CA THR A 10 -3.55 39.68 -0.18
C THR A 10 -2.47 38.81 -0.84
N PHE A 11 -2.67 37.47 -0.86
CA PHE A 11 -1.75 36.50 -1.44
C PHE A 11 -2.29 35.90 -2.75
N THR A 12 -3.56 35.51 -2.77
CA THR A 12 -4.20 34.84 -3.91
C THR A 12 -5.71 35.06 -3.88
N PRO A 13 -6.37 35.19 -5.05
CA PRO A 13 -7.81 34.99 -5.14
C PRO A 13 -8.21 33.58 -4.66
N VAL A 14 -9.50 33.39 -4.39
CA VAL A 14 -10.07 32.09 -4.02
C VAL A 14 -11.16 31.66 -5.00
N GLN A 15 -11.40 30.36 -5.08
CA GLN A 15 -12.42 29.76 -5.95
C GLN A 15 -12.91 28.42 -5.39
N HIS A 16 -13.99 27.88 -5.97
CA HIS A 16 -14.38 26.49 -5.73
C HIS A 16 -13.61 25.54 -6.66
N PRO A 17 -13.19 24.36 -6.17
CA PRO A 17 -12.51 23.38 -7.01
C PRO A 17 -13.44 22.95 -8.15
N ALA A 18 -12.91 22.91 -9.38
CA ALA A 18 -13.66 22.59 -10.60
C ALA A 18 -14.95 23.42 -10.83
N ASN A 19 -15.08 24.59 -10.19
CA ASN A 19 -16.30 25.41 -10.17
C ASN A 19 -17.55 24.70 -9.62
N ASP A 20 -17.37 23.67 -8.78
CA ASP A 20 -18.50 23.01 -8.12
C ASP A 20 -18.99 23.88 -6.95
N MET A 21 -20.19 24.46 -7.09
CA MET A 21 -20.79 25.31 -6.07
C MET A 21 -21.50 24.53 -4.95
N GLY A 22 -21.56 23.19 -5.05
CA GLY A 22 -22.12 22.31 -4.02
C GLY A 22 -21.12 21.89 -2.94
N THR A 23 -19.82 22.20 -3.12
CA THR A 23 -18.78 21.86 -2.14
C THR A 23 -18.50 23.01 -1.18
N ASP A 24 -18.37 22.68 0.10
CA ASP A 24 -17.95 23.63 1.14
C ASP A 24 -16.43 23.95 1.08
N ILE A 25 -15.69 23.25 0.22
CA ILE A 25 -14.24 23.45 0.07
C ILE A 25 -13.96 24.67 -0.81
N ILE A 26 -13.21 25.62 -0.24
CA ILE A 26 -12.66 26.79 -0.96
C ILE A 26 -11.18 26.53 -1.22
N THR A 27 -10.74 26.76 -2.45
CA THR A 27 -9.37 26.58 -2.92
C THR A 27 -8.71 27.90 -3.29
N THR A 28 -7.38 27.96 -3.16
CA THR A 28 -6.59 29.06 -3.71
C THR A 28 -6.64 29.03 -5.24
N HIS A 29 -6.72 30.21 -5.86
CA HIS A 29 -6.64 30.32 -7.32
C HIS A 29 -5.23 30.02 -7.82
N PHE A 30 -4.21 30.51 -7.11
CA PHE A 30 -2.83 30.10 -7.36
C PHE A 30 -2.56 28.73 -6.75
N ASP A 31 -1.70 27.97 -7.43
CA ASP A 31 -1.14 26.75 -6.87
C ASP A 31 -0.21 27.07 -5.69
N TYR A 32 0.09 26.06 -4.88
CA TYR A 32 0.95 26.24 -3.72
C TYR A 32 2.36 26.72 -4.09
N HIS A 33 2.92 26.29 -5.22
CA HIS A 33 4.26 26.69 -5.65
C HIS A 33 4.41 28.19 -5.88
N SER A 34 3.31 28.88 -6.19
CA SER A 34 3.30 30.33 -6.39
C SER A 34 3.30 31.12 -5.07
N ILE A 35 3.00 30.47 -3.93
CA ILE A 35 2.82 31.10 -2.61
C ILE A 35 3.57 30.37 -1.47
N ASP A 36 4.44 29.42 -1.78
CA ASP A 36 5.14 28.58 -0.79
C ASP A 36 6.14 29.35 0.09
N HIS A 37 6.63 30.48 -0.42
CA HIS A 37 7.46 31.43 0.31
C HIS A 37 6.66 32.43 1.17
N ASN A 38 5.33 32.47 1.02
CA ASN A 38 4.45 33.44 1.69
C ASN A 38 3.65 32.81 2.82
N LEU A 39 3.11 31.60 2.60
CA LEU A 39 2.19 30.95 3.52
C LEU A 39 2.71 29.56 3.94
N LEU A 40 2.55 29.28 5.22
CA LEU A 40 2.79 27.94 5.76
C LEU A 40 1.68 26.99 5.31
N LYS A 41 2.07 25.76 4.96
CA LYS A 41 1.16 24.69 4.57
C LYS A 41 1.16 23.57 5.61
N LEU A 42 -0.03 23.06 5.91
CA LEU A 42 -0.21 21.79 6.59
C LEU A 42 -0.54 20.73 5.53
N ASP A 43 0.36 19.78 5.32
CA ASP A 43 0.10 18.63 4.45
C ASP A 43 -0.71 17.57 5.21
N ILE A 44 -2.05 17.68 5.11
CA ILE A 44 -3.00 16.72 5.68
C ILE A 44 -3.33 15.70 4.60
N LEU A 45 -2.55 14.63 4.53
CA LEU A 45 -2.64 13.60 3.50
C LEU A 45 -3.49 12.43 3.97
N GLY A 46 -4.27 11.84 3.05
CA GLY A 46 -4.83 10.50 3.22
C GLY A 46 -3.78 9.44 2.90
N HIS A 47 -3.75 8.35 3.67
CA HIS A 47 -2.85 7.23 3.45
C HIS A 47 -3.48 5.93 3.96
N ASP A 48 -3.15 4.80 3.35
CA ASP A 48 -3.76 3.50 3.70
C ASP A 48 -3.11 2.85 4.92
N ASP A 49 -1.82 3.11 5.19
CA ASP A 49 -1.12 2.54 6.36
C ASP A 49 -1.85 2.76 7.69
N PRO A 50 -2.30 3.99 8.05
CA PRO A 50 -3.09 4.19 9.26
C PRO A 50 -4.40 3.40 9.26
N THR A 51 -5.10 3.34 8.13
CA THR A 51 -6.35 2.57 8.00
C THR A 51 -6.09 1.08 8.18
N MET A 52 -5.02 0.56 7.58
CA MET A 52 -4.58 -0.83 7.73
C MET A 52 -4.25 -1.16 9.18
N ILE A 53 -3.43 -0.33 9.85
CA ILE A 53 -3.06 -0.54 11.24
C ILE A 53 -4.31 -0.54 12.13
N LYS A 54 -5.22 0.43 11.95
CA LYS A 54 -6.46 0.49 12.71
C LYS A 54 -7.34 -0.75 12.48
N THR A 55 -7.51 -1.18 11.23
CA THR A 55 -8.29 -2.38 10.92
C THR A 55 -7.63 -3.66 11.44
N LEU A 56 -6.30 -3.73 11.45
CA LEU A 56 -5.57 -4.83 12.09
C LEU A 56 -5.82 -4.86 13.61
N GLU A 57 -5.73 -3.71 14.29
CA GLU A 57 -6.05 -3.62 15.73
C GLU A 57 -7.48 -4.06 16.01
N GLU A 58 -8.45 -3.63 15.18
CA GLU A 58 -9.85 -4.07 15.27
C GLU A 58 -10.01 -5.58 15.08
N TYR A 59 -9.42 -6.16 14.03
CA TYR A 59 -9.56 -7.60 13.77
C TYR A 59 -8.86 -8.46 14.80
N ILE A 60 -7.64 -8.09 15.20
CA ILE A 60 -6.85 -8.88 16.16
C ILE A 60 -7.52 -8.86 17.54
N SER A 61 -8.13 -7.73 17.92
CA SER A 61 -8.87 -7.61 19.19
C SER A 61 -10.30 -8.15 19.12
N SER A 62 -10.78 -8.57 17.94
CA SER A 62 -12.16 -9.00 17.74
C SER A 62 -12.42 -10.39 18.34
N PRO A 63 -13.63 -10.67 18.86
CA PRO A 63 -14.00 -12.00 19.34
C PRO A 63 -14.00 -13.08 18.23
N ALA A 64 -13.89 -12.68 16.96
CA ALA A 64 -13.74 -13.61 15.84
C ALA A 64 -12.33 -14.27 15.78
N MET A 65 -11.35 -13.74 16.51
CA MET A 65 -9.99 -14.27 16.57
C MET A 65 -9.76 -14.95 17.92
N GLU A 66 -9.30 -16.21 17.88
CA GLU A 66 -8.89 -16.94 19.08
C GLU A 66 -7.44 -16.58 19.44
N ASN A 67 -7.26 -15.55 20.28
CA ASN A 67 -5.97 -15.08 20.77
C ASN A 67 -6.08 -14.46 22.18
N GLU A 68 -5.02 -13.81 22.65
CA GLU A 68 -4.97 -13.21 24.00
C GLU A 68 -5.62 -11.81 24.11
N TYR A 69 -6.03 -11.21 23.00
CA TYR A 69 -6.57 -9.85 22.93
C TYR A 69 -8.09 -9.84 22.84
N ASP A 70 -8.70 -8.74 23.29
CA ASP A 70 -10.15 -8.51 23.28
C ASP A 70 -10.50 -7.02 23.07
N GLU A 71 -11.77 -6.72 22.80
CA GLU A 71 -12.22 -5.37 22.43
C GLU A 71 -12.30 -4.39 23.62
N GLU A 72 -12.35 -4.89 24.86
CA GLU A 72 -12.72 -4.15 26.06
C GLU A 72 -11.54 -3.92 27.02
N GLU A 73 -10.84 -4.97 27.43
CA GLU A 73 -9.83 -4.94 28.49
C GLU A 73 -8.40 -5.08 27.97
N HIS A 74 -8.13 -5.96 27.01
CA HIS A 74 -6.80 -6.23 26.49
C HIS A 74 -6.73 -6.08 24.96
N ARG A 75 -6.85 -4.84 24.47
CA ARG A 75 -6.78 -4.56 23.02
C ARG A 75 -5.39 -4.72 22.46
N PHE A 76 -5.28 -5.23 21.23
CA PHE A 76 -4.03 -5.19 20.47
C PHE A 76 -3.69 -3.76 20.11
N VAL A 77 -2.45 -3.34 20.42
CA VAL A 77 -1.94 -2.00 20.13
C VAL A 77 -0.71 -2.12 19.23
N ALA A 78 -0.85 -1.77 17.95
CA ALA A 78 0.19 -1.99 16.94
C ALA A 78 1.47 -1.20 17.22
N THR A 79 1.40 -0.11 17.98
CA THR A 79 2.59 0.67 18.36
C THR A 79 3.51 -0.06 19.34
N GLU A 80 3.00 -1.08 20.05
CA GLU A 80 3.76 -1.89 21.01
C GLU A 80 4.52 -3.06 20.36
N ILE A 81 4.29 -3.32 19.07
CA ILE A 81 5.03 -4.33 18.30
C ILE A 81 6.53 -4.03 18.35
N PRO A 82 7.38 -5.00 18.74
CA PRO A 82 8.83 -4.84 18.74
C PRO A 82 9.36 -4.66 17.31
N LEU A 83 10.40 -3.83 17.15
CA LEU A 83 10.99 -3.50 15.84
C LEU A 83 12.28 -4.29 15.54
N ASP A 84 12.43 -5.45 16.16
CA ASP A 84 13.59 -6.34 16.07
C ASP A 84 13.20 -7.83 16.05
N ASP A 85 11.92 -8.15 15.80
CA ASP A 85 11.42 -9.51 15.58
C ASP A 85 12.18 -10.23 14.43
N PRO A 86 12.84 -11.36 14.71
CA PRO A 86 13.59 -12.11 13.69
C PRO A 86 12.70 -12.73 12.61
N GLY A 87 11.46 -13.10 12.95
CA GLY A 87 10.48 -13.62 12.00
C GLY A 87 10.15 -12.58 10.94
N VAL A 88 9.91 -11.33 11.34
CA VAL A 88 9.69 -10.22 10.39
C VAL A 88 10.90 -10.01 9.48
N MET A 89 12.11 -10.01 10.04
CA MET A 89 13.33 -9.85 9.22
C MET A 89 13.51 -10.99 8.21
N SER A 90 13.13 -12.21 8.56
CA SER A 90 13.25 -13.37 7.66
C SER A 90 12.37 -13.26 6.39
N LEU A 91 11.27 -12.50 6.42
CA LEU A 91 10.46 -12.21 5.22
C LEU A 91 11.25 -11.51 4.12
N PHE A 92 12.32 -10.79 4.47
CA PHE A 92 13.19 -10.10 3.52
C PHE A 92 14.36 -10.97 3.06
N HIS A 93 14.45 -12.22 3.52
CA HIS A 93 15.49 -13.19 3.14
C HIS A 93 14.92 -14.36 2.35
N ASP A 94 13.78 -14.89 2.78
CA ASP A 94 13.11 -16.03 2.16
C ASP A 94 11.61 -16.07 2.48
N THR A 95 10.96 -17.21 2.18
CA THR A 95 9.53 -17.45 2.42
C THR A 95 9.26 -18.31 3.66
N SER A 96 10.27 -18.64 4.46
CA SER A 96 10.17 -19.61 5.55
C SER A 96 9.25 -19.16 6.68
N ALA A 97 9.24 -17.86 7.03
CA ALA A 97 8.30 -17.29 8.01
C ALA A 97 6.83 -17.40 7.58
N LEU A 98 6.55 -17.61 6.29
CA LEU A 98 5.21 -17.83 5.79
C LEU A 98 4.81 -19.30 5.75
N GLY A 99 5.76 -20.23 5.93
CA GLY A 99 5.52 -21.68 5.86
C GLY A 99 5.29 -22.21 4.44
N ILE A 100 5.74 -21.48 3.42
CA ILE A 100 5.55 -21.80 1.98
C ILE A 100 6.88 -21.75 1.23
N THR A 101 6.86 -22.19 -0.03
CA THR A 101 8.02 -22.13 -0.93
C THR A 101 7.85 -21.03 -2.00
N PRO A 102 8.94 -20.56 -2.64
CA PRO A 102 8.84 -19.61 -3.75
C PRO A 102 7.92 -20.08 -4.87
N ASP A 103 7.91 -21.38 -5.17
CA ASP A 103 7.07 -21.97 -6.23
C ASP A 103 5.57 -21.81 -5.96
N ASP A 104 5.17 -21.74 -4.69
CA ASP A 104 3.78 -21.55 -4.30
C ASP A 104 3.25 -20.13 -4.61
N ILE A 105 4.15 -19.17 -4.80
CA ILE A 105 3.84 -17.74 -5.02
C ILE A 105 4.49 -17.18 -6.30
N GLY A 106 4.55 -18.02 -7.34
CA GLY A 106 5.01 -17.61 -8.67
C GLY A 106 6.51 -17.33 -8.75
N GLY A 107 7.31 -17.99 -7.91
CA GLY A 107 8.77 -17.90 -7.88
C GLY A 107 9.32 -16.71 -7.09
N CYS A 108 8.48 -15.99 -6.33
CA CYS A 108 8.95 -14.89 -5.49
C CYS A 108 9.87 -15.44 -4.38
N PRO A 109 11.16 -15.05 -4.34
CA PRO A 109 12.13 -15.69 -3.46
C PRO A 109 12.02 -15.25 -1.99
N VAL A 110 11.21 -14.22 -1.69
CA VAL A 110 11.09 -13.57 -0.37
C VAL A 110 9.62 -13.39 0.01
N GLY A 111 9.33 -13.28 1.30
CA GLY A 111 7.99 -13.09 1.86
C GLY A 111 7.43 -11.66 1.80
N CYS A 112 7.95 -10.79 0.91
CA CYS A 112 7.62 -9.36 0.90
C CYS A 112 6.29 -8.98 0.24
N LEU A 113 5.59 -9.91 -0.45
CA LEU A 113 4.35 -9.61 -1.16
C LEU A 113 3.32 -8.94 -0.22
N GLY A 114 2.71 -7.85 -0.68
CA GLY A 114 1.71 -7.09 0.09
C GLY A 114 2.25 -6.35 1.33
N ILE A 115 3.57 -6.33 1.57
CA ILE A 115 4.17 -5.42 2.56
C ILE A 115 4.26 -4.03 1.92
N PRO A 116 3.76 -2.96 2.57
CA PRO A 116 3.88 -1.60 2.05
C PRO A 116 5.34 -1.26 1.77
N GLU A 117 5.61 -0.51 0.70
CA GLU A 117 6.94 -0.25 0.15
C GLU A 117 7.64 -1.48 -0.46
N PHE A 118 7.69 -2.59 0.26
CA PHE A 118 8.56 -3.72 -0.06
C PHE A 118 7.94 -4.76 -0.99
N GLY A 119 6.63 -4.75 -1.18
CA GLY A 119 5.92 -5.79 -1.95
C GLY A 119 5.88 -5.60 -3.46
N THR A 120 6.46 -4.51 -3.99
CA THR A 120 6.53 -4.30 -5.45
C THR A 120 7.69 -5.10 -6.05
N ASP A 121 7.56 -5.57 -7.29
CA ASP A 121 8.63 -6.34 -7.96
C ASP A 121 9.96 -5.57 -8.01
N PHE A 122 9.90 -4.24 -8.15
CA PHE A 122 11.06 -3.37 -8.10
C PHE A 122 11.79 -3.43 -6.76
N VAL A 123 11.04 -3.32 -5.65
CA VAL A 123 11.63 -3.34 -4.30
C VAL A 123 12.00 -4.75 -3.86
N ILE A 124 11.24 -5.76 -4.26
CA ILE A 124 11.61 -7.17 -4.07
C ILE A 124 12.98 -7.45 -4.70
N GLN A 125 13.22 -7.01 -5.93
CA GLN A 125 14.54 -7.19 -6.56
C GLN A 125 15.65 -6.44 -5.78
N MET A 126 15.36 -5.26 -5.24
CA MET A 126 16.33 -4.55 -4.37
C MET A 126 16.62 -5.32 -3.09
N VAL A 127 15.60 -5.88 -2.43
CA VAL A 127 15.77 -6.72 -1.24
C VAL A 127 16.65 -7.93 -1.55
N VAL A 128 16.42 -8.60 -2.69
CA VAL A 128 17.25 -9.73 -3.15
C VAL A 128 18.70 -9.31 -3.43
N ASP A 129 18.91 -8.17 -4.09
CA ASP A 129 20.24 -7.66 -4.42
C ASP A 129 21.01 -7.19 -3.17
N THR A 130 20.31 -6.70 -2.13
CA THR A 130 20.92 -6.03 -0.97
C THR A 130 20.99 -6.89 0.30
N LYS A 131 20.12 -7.89 0.45
CA LYS A 131 20.05 -8.82 1.59
C LYS A 131 20.09 -8.10 2.95
N PRO A 132 19.08 -7.26 3.26
CA PRO A 132 19.08 -6.41 4.46
C PRO A 132 19.22 -7.22 5.75
N GLN A 133 20.03 -6.80 6.71
CA GLN A 133 20.26 -7.54 7.96
C GLN A 133 19.57 -6.92 9.17
N SER A 134 19.08 -5.69 9.02
CA SER A 134 18.52 -4.90 10.12
C SER A 134 17.41 -3.98 9.66
N LEU A 135 16.62 -3.46 10.62
CA LEU A 135 15.66 -2.38 10.37
C LEU A 135 16.33 -1.17 9.70
N SER A 136 17.56 -0.83 10.06
CA SER A 136 18.28 0.28 9.44
C SER A 136 18.57 0.04 7.96
N ASP A 137 18.74 -1.22 7.54
CA ASP A 137 18.92 -1.55 6.12
C ASP A 137 17.60 -1.45 5.37
N LEU A 138 16.47 -1.82 5.99
CA LEU A 138 15.14 -1.62 5.42
C LEU A 138 14.84 -0.13 5.20
N ILE A 139 15.18 0.73 6.17
CA ILE A 139 15.08 2.20 6.03
C ILE A 139 15.91 2.71 4.85
N ARG A 140 17.10 2.14 4.65
CA ARG A 140 17.97 2.48 3.52
C ARG A 140 17.39 2.02 2.18
N ILE A 141 16.85 0.80 2.12
CA ILE A 141 16.17 0.29 0.92
C ILE A 141 14.97 1.18 0.57
N SER A 142 14.17 1.59 1.55
CA SER A 142 13.07 2.53 1.35
C SER A 142 13.56 3.88 0.78
N GLY A 143 14.67 4.41 1.30
CA GLY A 143 15.30 5.60 0.72
C GLY A 143 15.72 5.41 -0.75
N LEU A 144 16.28 4.24 -1.08
CA LEU A 144 16.71 3.89 -2.45
C LEU A 144 15.55 3.65 -3.42
N SER A 145 14.41 3.14 -2.92
CA SER A 145 13.23 2.89 -3.73
C SER A 145 12.48 4.16 -4.11
N HIS A 146 12.65 5.23 -3.32
CA HIS A 146 11.98 6.51 -3.49
C HIS A 146 12.91 7.58 -4.04
N GLY A 147 13.10 7.56 -5.36
CA GLY A 147 13.80 8.64 -6.05
C GLY A 147 14.25 8.27 -7.45
N THR A 148 14.24 9.27 -8.34
CA THR A 148 14.70 9.08 -9.72
C THR A 148 16.23 9.07 -9.77
N ASP A 149 16.80 8.04 -10.39
CA ASP A 149 18.25 7.80 -10.50
C ASP A 149 18.96 7.69 -9.12
N VAL A 150 18.24 7.19 -8.12
CA VAL A 150 18.81 6.82 -6.80
C VAL A 150 19.31 5.36 -6.83
N TRP A 151 18.43 4.41 -7.18
CA TRP A 151 18.81 3.01 -7.34
C TRP A 151 19.33 2.69 -8.75
N LEU A 152 18.44 2.73 -9.74
CA LEU A 152 18.78 2.44 -11.15
C LEU A 152 19.78 3.47 -11.65
N ASN A 153 20.77 3.01 -12.43
CA ASN A 153 21.86 3.82 -12.97
C ASN A 153 22.75 4.51 -11.91
N ASN A 154 22.69 4.05 -10.65
CA ASN A 154 23.44 4.65 -9.55
C ASN A 154 23.77 3.61 -8.46
N ALA A 155 23.06 3.58 -7.32
CA ALA A 155 23.41 2.72 -6.19
C ALA A 155 23.49 1.22 -6.56
N GLN A 156 22.63 0.76 -7.48
CA GLN A 156 22.67 -0.63 -7.96
C GLN A 156 24.02 -0.99 -8.59
N GLU A 157 24.59 -0.10 -9.40
CA GLU A 157 25.89 -0.32 -10.06
C GLU A 157 27.02 -0.35 -9.02
N LEU A 158 26.96 0.56 -8.04
CA LEU A 158 27.95 0.64 -6.97
C LEU A 158 27.93 -0.61 -6.07
N ILE A 159 26.75 -1.13 -5.77
CA ILE A 159 26.58 -2.36 -4.99
C ILE A 159 27.04 -3.58 -5.78
N ARG A 160 26.63 -3.71 -7.04
CA ARG A 160 27.05 -4.84 -7.91
C ARG A 160 28.55 -4.86 -8.19
N SER A 161 29.18 -3.68 -8.31
CA SER A 161 30.62 -3.57 -8.50
C SER A 161 31.45 -3.70 -7.22
N GLY A 162 30.80 -3.82 -6.05
CA GLY A 162 31.46 -3.90 -4.74
C GLY A 162 32.10 -2.59 -4.27
N LYS A 163 31.81 -1.46 -4.94
CA LYS A 163 32.29 -0.12 -4.54
C LYS A 163 31.53 0.42 -3.32
N ALA A 164 30.31 -0.03 -3.12
CA ALA A 164 29.48 0.29 -1.96
C ALA A 164 28.75 -0.95 -1.45
N THR A 165 28.37 -0.94 -0.17
CA THR A 165 27.34 -1.82 0.39
C THR A 165 26.06 -1.02 0.62
N ILE A 166 24.96 -1.69 0.99
CA ILE A 166 23.73 -0.99 1.38
C ILE A 166 24.00 0.03 2.50
N SER A 167 24.89 -0.29 3.43
CA SER A 167 25.23 0.57 4.57
C SER A 167 26.10 1.78 4.20
N THR A 168 26.83 1.73 3.08
CA THR A 168 27.70 2.84 2.63
C THR A 168 27.15 3.61 1.44
N ALA A 169 26.11 3.11 0.77
CA ALA A 169 25.45 3.79 -0.34
C ALA A 169 24.70 5.05 0.14
N ILE A 170 24.48 5.99 -0.79
CA ILE A 170 23.66 7.19 -0.53
C ILE A 170 22.19 6.80 -0.64
N CYS A 171 21.55 6.56 0.50
CA CYS A 171 20.17 6.07 0.56
C CYS A 171 19.18 7.17 0.90
N THR A 172 19.61 8.17 1.67
CA THR A 172 18.81 9.31 2.10
C THR A 172 19.61 10.59 2.00
N ARG A 173 18.93 11.74 1.95
CA ARG A 173 19.65 13.04 1.94
C ARG A 173 20.54 13.20 3.17
N ASP A 174 20.09 12.75 4.33
CA ASP A 174 20.79 12.86 5.60
C ASP A 174 22.14 12.13 5.56
N ASP A 175 22.25 11.03 4.80
CA ASP A 175 23.52 10.31 4.60
C ASP A 175 24.57 11.20 3.90
N ILE A 176 24.18 12.13 3.02
CA ILE A 176 25.11 13.08 2.39
C ILE A 176 25.68 14.05 3.41
N MET A 177 24.79 14.77 4.10
CA MET A 177 25.20 15.80 5.05
C MET A 177 26.08 15.20 6.16
N THR A 178 25.63 14.12 6.77
CA THR A 178 26.34 13.51 7.91
C THR A 178 27.67 12.89 7.49
N TYR A 179 27.74 12.27 6.31
CA TYR A 179 29.00 11.73 5.79
C TYR A 179 30.04 12.81 5.50
N LEU A 180 29.64 13.91 4.85
CA LEU A 180 30.55 15.01 4.52
C LEU A 180 31.07 15.71 5.77
N ILE A 181 30.22 15.96 6.77
CA ILE A 181 30.65 16.47 8.08
C ILE A 181 31.65 15.52 8.73
N ASN A 182 31.39 14.20 8.72
CA ASN A 182 32.30 13.20 9.26
C ASN A 182 33.65 13.12 8.51
N LYS A 183 33.69 13.55 7.24
CA LYS A 183 34.92 13.69 6.45
C LYS A 183 35.67 14.99 6.72
N GLY A 184 35.08 15.91 7.49
CA GLY A 184 35.70 17.16 7.92
C GLY A 184 35.26 18.40 7.15
N LEU A 185 34.29 18.28 6.23
CA LEU A 185 33.74 19.44 5.52
C LEU A 185 32.93 20.34 6.48
N ASP A 186 32.83 21.62 6.14
CA ASP A 186 31.99 22.56 6.88
C ASP A 186 30.51 22.14 6.87
N SER A 187 29.79 22.45 7.96
CA SER A 187 28.41 22.02 8.14
C SER A 187 27.43 22.74 7.21
N GLU A 188 27.64 24.03 6.94
CA GLU A 188 26.80 24.81 6.02
C GLU A 188 27.05 24.37 4.57
N GLU A 189 28.30 24.12 4.21
CA GLU A 189 28.65 23.55 2.90
C GLU A 189 28.04 22.15 2.72
N SER A 190 28.20 21.27 3.70
CA SER A 190 27.63 19.91 3.69
C SER A 190 26.11 19.92 3.55
N PHE A 191 25.43 20.81 4.27
CA PHE A 191 23.98 21.03 4.13
C PHE A 191 23.61 21.54 2.72
N THR A 192 24.38 22.48 2.19
CA THR A 192 24.14 23.04 0.86
C THR A 192 24.31 21.98 -0.22
N ILE A 193 25.40 21.19 -0.19
CA ILE A 193 25.63 20.06 -1.09
C ILE A 193 24.46 19.09 -1.02
N MET A 194 24.04 18.70 0.18
CA MET A 194 22.90 17.82 0.41
C MET A 194 21.60 18.35 -0.23
N GLU A 195 21.25 19.63 -0.02
CA GLU A 195 20.05 20.24 -0.60
C GLU A 195 20.11 20.32 -2.13
N ARG A 196 21.30 20.62 -2.70
CA ARG A 196 21.50 20.67 -4.15
C ARG A 196 21.37 19.29 -4.79
N VAL A 197 21.94 18.25 -4.17
CA VAL A 197 21.87 16.87 -4.65
C VAL A 197 20.45 16.32 -4.55
N ARG A 198 19.79 16.44 -3.39
CA ARG A 198 18.44 15.88 -3.19
C ARG A 198 17.35 16.52 -4.06
N LYS A 199 17.55 17.75 -4.54
CA LYS A 199 16.66 18.43 -5.51
C LYS A 199 17.02 18.15 -6.97
N GLY A 200 18.09 17.37 -7.21
CA GLY A 200 18.64 17.08 -8.52
C GLY A 200 19.25 18.29 -9.22
N ALA A 201 19.59 19.36 -8.49
CA ALA A 201 20.19 20.54 -9.08
C ALA A 201 21.56 20.21 -9.70
N VAL A 202 22.31 19.32 -9.04
CA VAL A 202 23.59 18.82 -9.56
C VAL A 202 23.39 18.00 -10.84
N ALA A 203 22.53 16.98 -10.81
CA ALA A 203 22.26 16.12 -11.97
C ALA A 203 21.70 16.89 -13.18
N LYS A 204 20.97 17.98 -12.93
CA LYS A 204 20.41 18.87 -13.97
C LYS A 204 21.38 19.95 -14.44
N GLY A 205 22.61 20.01 -13.92
CA GLY A 205 23.60 21.05 -14.27
C GLY A 205 23.21 22.46 -13.79
N LYS A 206 22.38 22.56 -12.76
CA LYS A 206 21.88 23.83 -12.19
C LYS A 206 22.63 24.30 -10.94
N CYS A 207 23.60 23.53 -10.46
CA CYS A 207 24.48 23.93 -9.35
C CYS A 207 25.79 24.48 -9.92
N LYS A 208 25.99 25.80 -9.78
CA LYS A 208 27.17 26.50 -10.33
C LYS A 208 28.41 26.22 -9.50
N GLU A 209 28.21 26.02 -8.21
CA GLU A 209 29.20 25.77 -7.16
C GLU A 209 29.72 24.31 -7.15
N TRP A 210 29.18 23.46 -8.03
CA TRP A 210 29.51 22.03 -8.05
C TRP A 210 31.01 21.74 -8.29
N PRO A 211 31.73 22.43 -9.19
CA PRO A 211 33.17 22.24 -9.35
C PRO A 211 33.97 22.50 -8.06
N GLU A 212 33.59 23.53 -7.30
CA GLU A 212 34.21 23.87 -6.02
C GLU A 212 33.91 22.80 -4.97
N PHE A 213 32.64 22.39 -4.84
CA PHE A 213 32.23 21.31 -3.94
C PHE A 213 32.97 19.99 -4.24
N LYS A 214 33.20 19.65 -5.51
CA LYS A 214 33.99 18.47 -5.88
C LYS A 214 35.41 18.55 -5.34
N LYS A 215 36.07 19.68 -5.57
CA LYS A 215 37.44 19.90 -5.13
C LYS A 215 37.56 19.80 -3.61
N ASP A 216 36.59 20.34 -2.87
CA ASP A 216 36.61 20.27 -1.41
C ASP A 216 36.33 18.84 -0.90
N MET A 217 35.35 18.15 -1.49
CA MET A 217 35.10 16.73 -1.22
C MET A 217 36.35 15.88 -1.48
N GLU A 218 37.05 16.09 -2.60
CA GLU A 218 38.30 15.40 -2.92
C GLU A 218 39.42 15.71 -1.91
N ALA A 219 39.56 16.98 -1.51
CA ALA A 219 40.55 17.42 -0.52
C ALA A 219 40.33 16.76 0.86
N HIS A 220 39.08 16.46 1.20
CA HIS A 220 38.69 15.74 2.42
C HIS A 220 38.63 14.20 2.25
N GLY A 221 39.13 13.67 1.14
CA GLY A 221 39.21 12.23 0.91
C GLY A 221 37.85 11.55 0.73
N VAL A 222 36.87 12.26 0.17
CA VAL A 222 35.63 11.67 -0.35
C VAL A 222 35.96 10.89 -1.63
N PRO A 223 35.60 9.61 -1.74
CA PRO A 223 35.89 8.80 -2.92
C PRO A 223 35.20 9.34 -4.18
N GLU A 224 35.86 9.18 -5.33
CA GLU A 224 35.33 9.60 -6.64
C GLU A 224 33.94 9.01 -6.93
N TRP A 225 33.71 7.74 -6.57
CA TRP A 225 32.41 7.09 -6.79
C TRP A 225 31.27 7.77 -6.01
N TYR A 226 31.56 8.35 -4.84
CA TYR A 226 30.57 9.04 -4.02
C TYR A 226 30.18 10.37 -4.67
N ILE A 227 31.17 11.12 -5.13
CA ILE A 227 30.97 12.37 -5.88
C ILE A 227 30.20 12.11 -7.18
N TRP A 228 30.55 11.03 -7.88
CA TRP A 228 29.84 10.58 -9.08
C TRP A 228 28.37 10.27 -8.77
N SER A 229 28.09 9.55 -7.67
CA SER A 229 26.73 9.21 -7.24
C SER A 229 25.89 10.44 -6.93
N CYS A 230 26.43 11.41 -6.18
CA CYS A 230 25.81 12.72 -5.95
C CYS A 230 25.46 13.44 -7.26
N GLY A 231 26.27 13.25 -8.31
CA GLY A 231 26.04 13.82 -9.63
C GLY A 231 24.87 13.20 -10.42
N LYS A 232 24.32 12.06 -9.98
CA LYS A 232 23.26 11.32 -10.68
C LYS A 232 21.87 11.53 -10.09
N ILE A 233 21.79 11.70 -8.76
CA ILE A 233 20.53 11.76 -8.02
C ILE A 233 19.67 12.94 -8.51
N LYS A 234 18.44 12.66 -8.96
CA LYS A 234 17.48 13.68 -9.40
C LYS A 234 16.50 14.10 -8.32
N TYR A 235 16.22 13.20 -7.38
CA TYR A 235 15.37 13.45 -6.22
C TYR A 235 15.67 12.39 -5.15
N MET A 236 15.67 12.76 -3.86
CA MET A 236 15.93 11.82 -2.76
C MET A 236 15.19 12.18 -1.48
N PHE A 237 14.69 11.15 -0.79
CA PHE A 237 13.91 11.27 0.45
C PHE A 237 14.75 11.61 1.70
N PRO A 238 14.12 12.25 2.71
CA PRO A 238 14.69 12.38 4.05
C PRO A 238 14.59 11.08 4.84
N LYS A 239 15.59 10.82 5.70
CA LYS A 239 15.67 9.61 6.53
C LYS A 239 14.48 9.46 7.47
N ALA A 240 13.99 10.56 8.05
CA ALA A 240 12.83 10.53 8.94
C ALA A 240 11.56 10.00 8.26
N HIS A 241 11.36 10.32 6.98
CA HIS A 241 10.20 9.83 6.22
C HIS A 241 10.34 8.34 5.92
N ALA A 242 11.51 7.90 5.43
CA ALA A 242 11.80 6.49 5.22
C ALA A 242 11.65 5.68 6.52
N ALA A 243 12.13 6.20 7.65
CA ALA A 243 11.95 5.57 8.96
C ALA A 243 10.49 5.42 9.35
N ALA A 244 9.67 6.47 9.20
CA ALA A 244 8.25 6.43 9.53
C ALA A 244 7.49 5.36 8.73
N TYR A 245 7.72 5.31 7.41
CA TYR A 245 7.07 4.35 6.51
C TYR A 245 7.53 2.92 6.80
N VAL A 246 8.83 2.71 6.98
CA VAL A 246 9.37 1.38 7.29
C VAL A 246 8.88 0.88 8.64
N MET A 247 8.71 1.75 9.65
CA MET A 247 8.10 1.35 10.92
C MET A 247 6.65 0.87 10.75
N MET A 248 5.85 1.51 9.88
CA MET A 248 4.48 1.03 9.60
C MET A 248 4.49 -0.28 8.83
N ALA A 249 5.31 -0.37 7.77
CA ALA A 249 5.47 -1.58 6.97
C ALA A 249 5.94 -2.77 7.83
N TYR A 250 6.85 -2.54 8.78
CA TYR A 250 7.34 -3.54 9.71
C TYR A 250 6.23 -4.05 10.63
N ARG A 251 5.41 -3.16 11.18
CA ARG A 251 4.25 -3.53 12.01
C ARG A 251 3.21 -4.35 11.24
N ILE A 252 2.94 -3.95 9.99
CA ILE A 252 2.05 -4.71 9.09
C ILE A 252 2.65 -6.09 8.77
N ALA A 253 3.96 -6.17 8.55
CA ALA A 253 4.68 -7.43 8.30
C ALA A 253 4.67 -8.36 9.53
N TYR A 254 4.76 -7.80 10.74
CA TYR A 254 4.56 -8.56 11.97
C TYR A 254 3.17 -9.20 12.02
N CYS A 255 2.12 -8.42 11.72
CA CYS A 255 0.76 -8.96 11.66
C CYS A 255 0.58 -9.99 10.54
N LYS A 256 1.29 -9.85 9.41
CA LYS A 256 1.27 -10.84 8.31
C LYS A 256 1.72 -12.23 8.77
N ILE A 257 2.72 -12.31 9.64
CA ILE A 257 3.23 -13.59 10.17
C ILE A 257 2.34 -14.10 11.30
N ASN A 258 2.07 -13.24 12.28
CA ASN A 258 1.48 -13.64 13.56
C ASN A 258 -0.06 -13.67 13.54
N TYR A 259 -0.69 -12.84 12.70
CA TYR A 259 -2.15 -12.73 12.56
C TYR A 259 -2.59 -12.73 11.08
N PRO A 260 -2.27 -13.79 10.33
CA PRO A 260 -2.42 -13.82 8.87
C PRO A 260 -3.85 -13.58 8.37
N LEU A 261 -4.89 -14.14 9.01
CA LEU A 261 -6.28 -13.88 8.63
C LEU A 261 -6.66 -12.40 8.80
N ALA A 262 -6.25 -11.78 9.91
CA ALA A 262 -6.44 -10.35 10.12
C ALA A 262 -5.67 -9.52 9.08
N TYR A 263 -4.45 -9.92 8.75
CA TYR A 263 -3.66 -9.29 7.69
C TYR A 263 -4.35 -9.36 6.33
N TYR A 264 -4.75 -10.55 5.87
CA TYR A 264 -5.39 -10.72 4.57
C TYR A 264 -6.76 -10.01 4.52
N GLY A 265 -7.57 -10.14 5.58
CA GLY A 265 -8.86 -9.44 5.66
C GLY A 265 -8.71 -7.92 5.62
N ALA A 266 -7.67 -7.36 6.26
CA ALA A 266 -7.41 -5.92 6.23
C ALA A 266 -6.86 -5.51 4.85
N TYR A 267 -5.91 -6.26 4.31
CA TYR A 267 -5.28 -5.98 3.03
C TYR A 267 -6.31 -5.96 1.90
N PHE A 268 -7.16 -6.98 1.79
CA PHE A 268 -8.18 -7.03 0.75
C PHE A 268 -9.31 -6.02 0.93
N GLY A 269 -9.53 -5.51 2.14
CA GLY A 269 -10.52 -4.45 2.37
C GLY A 269 -10.02 -3.05 2.02
N ILE A 270 -8.70 -2.85 1.95
CA ILE A 270 -8.11 -1.49 1.95
C ILE A 270 -7.17 -1.25 0.77
N ARG A 271 -6.31 -2.23 0.42
CA ARG A 271 -5.16 -2.03 -0.48
C ARG A 271 -5.30 -2.60 -1.88
N VAL A 272 -6.35 -3.38 -2.12
CA VAL A 272 -6.56 -4.00 -3.44
C VAL A 272 -7.14 -2.98 -4.41
N ASP A 273 -6.69 -3.06 -5.65
CA ASP A 273 -7.08 -2.14 -6.71
C ASP A 273 -8.24 -2.71 -7.55
N ALA A 274 -8.25 -4.02 -7.77
CA ALA A 274 -9.16 -4.71 -8.69
C ALA A 274 -9.48 -6.15 -8.22
N PHE A 275 -9.87 -6.28 -6.95
CA PHE A 275 -10.32 -7.53 -6.35
C PHE A 275 -11.66 -7.99 -6.94
N SER A 276 -11.80 -9.30 -7.21
CA SER A 276 -13.01 -9.89 -7.78
C SER A 276 -13.34 -11.20 -7.09
N TYR A 277 -14.56 -11.30 -6.55
CA TYR A 277 -15.07 -12.51 -5.91
C TYR A 277 -15.00 -13.73 -6.83
N GLU A 278 -15.39 -13.57 -8.10
CA GLU A 278 -15.42 -14.66 -9.06
C GLU A 278 -14.02 -15.26 -9.28
N ILE A 279 -13.02 -14.39 -9.41
CA ILE A 279 -11.65 -14.76 -9.76
C ILE A 279 -10.91 -15.29 -8.53
N MET A 280 -11.08 -14.62 -7.38
CA MET A 280 -10.20 -14.79 -6.22
C MET A 280 -10.78 -15.66 -5.11
N CYS A 281 -12.10 -15.62 -4.90
CA CYS A 281 -12.73 -16.26 -3.74
C CYS A 281 -13.29 -17.66 -4.02
N GLN A 282 -13.23 -18.12 -5.27
CA GLN A 282 -13.80 -19.41 -5.72
C GLN A 282 -12.81 -20.59 -5.58
N GLY A 283 -11.85 -20.48 -4.67
CA GLY A 283 -10.86 -21.52 -4.40
C GLY A 283 -9.57 -21.42 -5.23
N LYS A 284 -8.55 -22.15 -4.76
CA LYS A 284 -7.18 -22.14 -5.30
C LYS A 284 -7.10 -22.51 -6.79
N GLU A 285 -7.88 -23.49 -7.23
CA GLU A 285 -7.86 -23.97 -8.62
C GLU A 285 -8.36 -22.91 -9.60
N LYS A 286 -9.48 -22.25 -9.27
CA LYS A 286 -10.04 -21.18 -10.12
C LYS A 286 -9.09 -19.98 -10.17
N LEU A 287 -8.51 -19.59 -9.03
CA LEU A 287 -7.47 -18.55 -9.01
C LEU A 287 -6.29 -18.91 -9.93
N GLN A 288 -5.75 -20.12 -9.81
CA GLN A 288 -4.58 -20.54 -10.59
C GLN A 288 -4.88 -20.58 -12.10
N TYR A 289 -6.10 -20.93 -12.49
CA TYR A 289 -6.55 -20.84 -13.88
C TYR A 289 -6.39 -19.42 -14.44
N TYR A 290 -6.87 -18.39 -13.72
CA TYR A 290 -6.74 -16.99 -14.16
C TYR A 290 -5.30 -16.49 -14.12
N ILE A 291 -4.52 -16.85 -13.10
CA ILE A 291 -3.08 -16.53 -13.04
C ILE A 291 -2.36 -17.08 -14.28
N ASN A 292 -2.62 -18.33 -14.66
CA ASN A 292 -2.01 -18.95 -15.83
C ASN A 292 -2.43 -18.26 -17.14
N ASP A 293 -3.72 -17.92 -17.26
CA ASP A 293 -4.22 -17.16 -18.42
C ASP A 293 -3.52 -15.80 -18.56
N TYR A 294 -3.48 -15.03 -17.47
CA TYR A 294 -2.93 -13.68 -17.45
C TYR A 294 -1.42 -13.71 -17.72
N THR A 295 -0.70 -14.69 -17.15
CA THR A 295 0.73 -14.89 -17.39
C THR A 295 1.02 -15.15 -18.87
N ARG A 296 0.22 -16.02 -19.51
CA ARG A 296 0.36 -16.35 -20.94
C ARG A 296 0.17 -15.15 -21.86
N ARG A 297 -0.67 -14.19 -21.49
CA ARG A 297 -0.98 -12.97 -22.27
C ARG A 297 -0.50 -11.68 -21.61
N SER A 298 0.56 -11.77 -20.80
CA SER A 298 1.08 -10.67 -19.97
C SER A 298 1.35 -9.38 -20.74
N ALA A 299 1.82 -9.49 -22.00
CA ALA A 299 2.10 -8.34 -22.86
C ALA A 299 0.86 -7.57 -23.34
N SER A 300 -0.34 -8.15 -23.23
CA SER A 300 -1.60 -7.56 -23.72
C SER A 300 -2.62 -7.32 -22.61
N LEU A 301 -2.23 -7.43 -21.33
CA LEU A 301 -3.13 -7.14 -20.21
C LEU A 301 -3.50 -5.67 -20.19
N SER A 302 -4.80 -5.39 -20.06
CA SER A 302 -5.31 -4.06 -19.72
C SER A 302 -4.85 -3.63 -18.33
N LYS A 303 -4.98 -2.33 -18.02
CA LYS A 303 -4.62 -1.81 -16.69
C LYS A 303 -5.38 -2.51 -15.55
N LYS A 304 -6.70 -2.70 -15.69
CA LYS A 304 -7.52 -3.46 -14.72
C LYS A 304 -6.96 -4.87 -14.52
N GLU A 305 -6.61 -5.57 -15.59
CA GLU A 305 -6.09 -6.94 -15.49
C GLU A 305 -4.68 -7.01 -14.89
N GLN A 306 -3.83 -6.02 -15.13
CA GLN A 306 -2.53 -5.92 -14.46
C GLN A 306 -2.71 -5.74 -12.95
N ASP A 307 -3.69 -4.92 -12.54
CA ASP A 307 -3.98 -4.68 -11.13
C ASP A 307 -4.64 -5.93 -10.49
N THR A 308 -5.57 -6.58 -11.19
CA THR A 308 -6.13 -7.88 -10.79
C THR A 308 -5.02 -8.94 -10.63
N MET A 309 -4.02 -8.98 -11.52
CA MET A 309 -2.88 -9.91 -11.38
C MET A 309 -2.09 -9.66 -10.09
N LYS A 310 -1.88 -8.39 -9.71
CA LYS A 310 -1.20 -8.06 -8.45
C LYS A 310 -1.98 -8.55 -7.25
N ASP A 311 -3.29 -8.30 -7.23
CA ASP A 311 -4.17 -8.75 -6.15
C ASP A 311 -4.23 -10.28 -6.07
N MET A 312 -4.31 -10.96 -7.23
CA MET A 312 -4.28 -12.42 -7.32
C MET A 312 -3.01 -13.02 -6.70
N ARG A 313 -1.85 -12.37 -6.77
CA ARG A 313 -0.61 -12.87 -6.13
C ARG A 313 -0.72 -12.89 -4.60
N ILE A 314 -1.39 -11.91 -4.01
CA ILE A 314 -1.61 -11.89 -2.56
C ILE A 314 -2.60 -12.97 -2.15
N VAL A 315 -3.64 -13.19 -2.96
CA VAL A 315 -4.60 -14.28 -2.74
C VAL A 315 -3.94 -15.65 -2.94
N GLN A 316 -3.03 -15.79 -3.89
CA GLN A 316 -2.24 -17.00 -4.11
C GLN A 316 -1.39 -17.32 -2.88
N GLU A 317 -0.73 -16.33 -2.30
CA GLU A 317 0.00 -16.48 -1.04
C GLU A 317 -0.93 -16.91 0.11
N MET A 318 -2.10 -16.28 0.25
CA MET A 318 -3.09 -16.67 1.26
C MET A 318 -3.48 -18.15 1.14
N TYR A 319 -3.82 -18.62 -0.06
CA TYR A 319 -4.16 -20.03 -0.30
C TYR A 319 -2.96 -20.96 -0.10
N ALA A 320 -1.75 -20.53 -0.48
CA ALA A 320 -0.53 -21.30 -0.26
C ALA A 320 -0.26 -21.55 1.23
N ARG A 321 -0.60 -20.57 2.07
CA ARG A 321 -0.50 -20.67 3.54
C ARG A 321 -1.66 -21.44 4.19
N GLY A 322 -2.61 -21.96 3.40
CA GLY A 322 -3.71 -22.80 3.87
C GLY A 322 -4.96 -22.05 4.34
N TYR A 323 -5.05 -20.74 4.10
CA TYR A 323 -6.25 -19.96 4.40
C TYR A 323 -7.22 -19.97 3.22
N GLU A 324 -8.51 -19.83 3.52
CA GLU A 324 -9.58 -19.94 2.53
C GLU A 324 -10.61 -18.82 2.69
N PHE A 325 -11.32 -18.53 1.61
CA PHE A 325 -12.53 -17.73 1.67
C PHE A 325 -13.75 -18.62 1.96
N LEU A 326 -14.73 -18.05 2.65
CA LEU A 326 -16.09 -18.57 2.64
C LEU A 326 -16.78 -18.17 1.34
N PRO A 327 -17.67 -19.02 0.80
CA PRO A 327 -18.65 -18.57 -0.17
C PRO A 327 -19.40 -17.36 0.37
N LEU A 328 -19.58 -16.36 -0.48
CA LEU A 328 -20.29 -15.13 -0.12
C LEU A 328 -21.73 -15.47 0.27
N ASP A 329 -22.11 -15.08 1.48
CA ASP A 329 -23.46 -15.29 2.02
C ASP A 329 -24.22 -13.96 2.02
N ILE A 330 -25.29 -13.89 1.23
CA ILE A 330 -26.10 -12.68 1.03
C ILE A 330 -26.83 -12.20 2.30
N TYR A 331 -26.84 -12.97 3.39
CA TYR A 331 -27.44 -12.60 4.65
C TYR A 331 -26.43 -12.25 5.75
N ARG A 332 -25.15 -12.59 5.56
CA ARG A 332 -24.11 -12.40 6.60
C ARG A 332 -23.03 -11.42 6.18
N ALA A 333 -22.68 -11.39 4.90
CA ALA A 333 -21.60 -10.56 4.38
C ALA A 333 -21.89 -9.07 4.57
N LYS A 334 -20.82 -8.28 4.67
CA LYS A 334 -20.87 -6.82 4.81
C LYS A 334 -20.79 -6.13 3.46
N ALA A 335 -21.21 -4.87 3.43
CA ALA A 335 -21.17 -4.06 2.23
C ALA A 335 -19.75 -3.94 1.66
N ALA A 336 -18.78 -3.58 2.51
CA ALA A 336 -17.40 -3.29 2.08
C ALA A 336 -16.29 -3.89 2.95
N LYS A 337 -16.61 -4.58 4.05
CA LYS A 337 -15.61 -5.11 5.01
C LYS A 337 -15.53 -6.64 4.92
N PHE A 338 -14.32 -7.19 4.83
CA PHE A 338 -14.12 -8.63 5.02
C PHE A 338 -14.45 -9.02 6.46
N GLN A 339 -14.92 -10.25 6.68
CA GLN A 339 -15.14 -10.77 8.03
C GLN A 339 -14.33 -12.03 8.24
N ILE A 340 -13.80 -12.20 9.45
CA ILE A 340 -13.20 -13.47 9.89
C ILE A 340 -14.32 -14.28 10.52
N ILE A 341 -14.58 -15.47 9.98
CA ILE A 341 -15.65 -16.37 10.43
C ILE A 341 -15.10 -17.78 10.36
N ASP A 342 -15.11 -18.49 11.49
CA ASP A 342 -14.70 -19.90 11.60
C ASP A 342 -13.32 -20.18 10.96
N GLY A 343 -12.36 -19.28 11.17
CA GLY A 343 -11.00 -19.38 10.62
C GLY A 343 -10.87 -19.11 9.12
N LYS A 344 -11.90 -18.51 8.49
CA LYS A 344 -11.93 -18.19 7.06
C LYS A 344 -12.35 -16.74 6.82
N LEU A 345 -12.13 -16.24 5.61
CA LEU A 345 -12.52 -14.89 5.21
C LEU A 345 -13.84 -14.87 4.43
N MET A 346 -14.86 -14.19 4.95
CA MET A 346 -16.06 -13.85 4.19
C MET A 346 -15.79 -12.57 3.37
N PRO A 347 -15.89 -12.64 2.03
CA PRO A 347 -15.75 -11.46 1.19
C PRO A 347 -16.97 -10.53 1.26
N PRO A 348 -16.79 -9.21 1.08
CA PRO A 348 -17.88 -8.23 1.11
C PRO A 348 -18.66 -8.20 -0.21
N PHE A 349 -19.86 -7.60 -0.20
CA PHE A 349 -20.65 -7.40 -1.42
C PHE A 349 -19.93 -6.54 -2.47
N SER A 350 -19.13 -5.57 -2.06
CA SER A 350 -18.31 -4.74 -2.95
C SER A 350 -17.29 -5.53 -3.79
N SER A 351 -16.99 -6.78 -3.41
CA SER A 351 -16.11 -7.67 -4.20
C SER A 351 -16.80 -8.28 -5.43
N ILE A 352 -18.11 -8.12 -5.58
CA ILE A 352 -18.88 -8.58 -6.75
C ILE A 352 -18.70 -7.55 -7.87
N ASP A 353 -18.19 -7.97 -9.02
CA ASP A 353 -17.99 -7.08 -10.17
C ASP A 353 -19.29 -6.35 -10.57
N GLY A 354 -19.20 -5.02 -10.70
CA GLY A 354 -20.34 -4.15 -11.01
C GLY A 354 -21.22 -3.76 -9.83
N MET A 355 -20.97 -4.30 -8.63
CA MET A 355 -21.66 -3.88 -7.41
C MET A 355 -21.24 -2.47 -6.99
N GLY A 356 -22.20 -1.54 -6.95
CA GLY A 356 -21.97 -0.19 -6.45
C GLY A 356 -22.09 -0.11 -4.92
N GLU A 357 -21.37 0.83 -4.31
CA GLU A 357 -21.35 1.06 -2.86
C GLU A 357 -22.75 1.12 -2.24
N LYS A 358 -23.64 1.97 -2.77
CA LYS A 358 -25.03 2.11 -2.27
C LYS A 358 -25.85 0.82 -2.37
N ALA A 359 -25.60 0.00 -3.41
CA ALA A 359 -26.30 -1.27 -3.56
C ALA A 359 -25.78 -2.31 -2.57
N ALA A 360 -24.46 -2.34 -2.33
CA ALA A 360 -23.84 -3.18 -1.31
C ALA A 360 -24.33 -2.81 0.11
N GLU A 361 -24.43 -1.52 0.43
CA GLU A 361 -25.02 -1.04 1.69
C GLU A 361 -26.49 -1.45 1.83
N ALA A 362 -27.28 -1.29 0.78
CA ALA A 362 -28.69 -1.68 0.78
C ALA A 362 -28.88 -3.19 0.89
N MET A 363 -27.97 -4.00 0.36
CA MET A 363 -27.95 -5.45 0.59
C MET A 363 -27.74 -5.80 2.06
N GLU A 364 -26.71 -5.23 2.69
CA GLU A 364 -26.45 -5.46 4.11
C GLU A 364 -27.62 -5.03 4.99
N GLU A 365 -28.23 -3.88 4.70
CA GLU A 365 -29.34 -3.37 5.50
C GLU A 365 -30.61 -4.22 5.29
N SER A 366 -30.99 -4.45 4.03
CA SER A 366 -32.24 -5.15 3.74
C SER A 366 -32.22 -6.60 4.21
N ALA A 367 -31.07 -7.27 4.28
CA ALA A 367 -30.98 -8.65 4.79
C ALA A 367 -31.52 -8.80 6.23
N LYS A 368 -31.55 -7.71 7.02
CA LYS A 368 -32.10 -7.69 8.38
C LYS A 368 -33.63 -7.84 8.42
N ASP A 369 -34.32 -7.50 7.33
CA ASP A 369 -35.78 -7.59 7.22
C ASP A 369 -36.28 -9.01 6.94
N GLY A 370 -35.37 -10.00 6.91
CA GLY A 370 -35.67 -11.41 6.67
C GLY A 370 -35.39 -11.87 5.24
N PRO A 371 -35.63 -13.17 4.95
CA PRO A 371 -35.26 -13.79 3.68
C PRO A 371 -35.88 -13.09 2.46
N TYR A 372 -35.10 -12.96 1.39
CA TYR A 372 -35.62 -12.55 0.09
C TYR A 372 -36.60 -13.59 -0.46
N LEU A 373 -37.70 -13.12 -1.06
CA LEU A 373 -38.77 -13.99 -1.56
C LEU A 373 -38.58 -14.39 -3.03
N SER A 374 -37.96 -13.50 -3.81
CA SER A 374 -37.68 -13.65 -5.24
C SER A 374 -36.56 -12.70 -5.67
N ARG A 375 -36.08 -12.84 -6.91
CA ARG A 375 -35.14 -11.90 -7.51
C ARG A 375 -35.73 -10.50 -7.67
N ASP A 376 -37.03 -10.39 -7.95
CA ASP A 376 -37.74 -9.11 -7.96
C ASP A 376 -37.77 -8.44 -6.57
N ASP A 377 -38.05 -9.22 -5.51
CA ASP A 377 -37.98 -8.72 -4.12
C ASP A 377 -36.57 -8.23 -3.77
N PHE A 378 -35.56 -9.06 -4.07
CA PHE A 378 -34.16 -8.72 -3.90
C PHE A 378 -33.81 -7.42 -4.62
N ARG A 379 -34.21 -7.27 -5.89
CA ARG A 379 -33.97 -6.06 -6.68
C ARG A 379 -34.63 -4.82 -6.09
N GLN A 380 -35.87 -4.94 -5.63
CA GLN A 380 -36.63 -3.82 -5.07
C GLN A 380 -36.03 -3.33 -3.76
N ARG A 381 -35.57 -4.25 -2.91
CA ARG A 381 -34.97 -3.94 -1.60
C ARG A 381 -33.56 -3.37 -1.72
N THR A 382 -32.73 -3.96 -2.58
CA THR A 382 -31.31 -3.61 -2.70
C THR A 382 -31.03 -2.48 -3.69
N LYS A 383 -31.96 -2.22 -4.61
CA LYS A 383 -31.76 -1.33 -5.78
C LYS A 383 -30.59 -1.75 -6.67
N ALA A 384 -30.10 -2.99 -6.54
CA ALA A 384 -29.08 -3.53 -7.42
C ALA A 384 -29.58 -3.53 -8.88
N SER A 385 -28.66 -3.29 -9.82
CA SER A 385 -29.01 -3.31 -11.23
C SER A 385 -29.34 -4.73 -11.69
N LYS A 386 -30.15 -4.86 -12.74
CA LYS A 386 -30.49 -6.18 -13.29
C LYS A 386 -29.23 -6.97 -13.68
N SER A 387 -28.24 -6.32 -14.29
CA SER A 387 -26.99 -6.96 -14.69
C SER A 387 -26.21 -7.54 -13.52
N VAL A 388 -26.20 -6.85 -12.37
CA VAL A 388 -25.53 -7.35 -11.15
C VAL A 388 -26.29 -8.54 -10.58
N ILE A 389 -27.63 -8.51 -10.56
CA ILE A 389 -28.46 -9.61 -10.07
C ILE A 389 -28.32 -10.85 -10.95
N ASP A 390 -28.33 -10.67 -12.27
CA ASP A 390 -28.13 -11.77 -13.24
C ASP A 390 -26.74 -12.41 -13.00
N TYR A 391 -25.69 -11.58 -12.85
CA TYR A 391 -24.33 -12.05 -12.57
C TYR A 391 -24.21 -12.76 -11.21
N MET A 392 -24.86 -12.24 -10.14
CA MET A 392 -24.94 -12.95 -8.86
C MET A 392 -25.63 -14.32 -8.99
N GLY A 393 -26.64 -14.42 -9.88
CA GLY A 393 -27.30 -15.68 -10.22
C GLY A 393 -26.34 -16.67 -10.90
N GLU A 394 -25.53 -16.21 -11.85
CA GLU A 394 -24.50 -17.02 -12.52
C GLU A 394 -23.44 -17.55 -11.54
N LEU A 395 -23.10 -16.74 -10.51
CA LEU A 395 -22.22 -17.13 -9.41
C LEU A 395 -22.89 -18.03 -8.37
N GLY A 396 -24.18 -18.33 -8.51
CA GLY A 396 -24.95 -19.18 -7.60
C GLY A 396 -25.30 -18.53 -6.25
N LEU A 397 -25.08 -17.21 -6.10
CA LEU A 397 -25.25 -16.51 -4.82
C LEU A 397 -26.72 -16.34 -4.41
N LEU A 398 -27.64 -16.41 -5.37
CA LEU A 398 -29.07 -16.25 -5.16
C LEU A 398 -29.81 -17.59 -4.99
N GLY A 399 -29.09 -18.72 -4.97
CA GLY A 399 -29.67 -20.05 -4.79
C GLY A 399 -30.84 -20.33 -5.72
N GLU A 400 -31.93 -20.88 -5.16
CA GLU A 400 -33.17 -21.21 -5.88
C GLU A 400 -34.24 -20.10 -5.81
N LEU A 401 -33.86 -18.84 -5.56
CA LEU A 401 -34.84 -17.75 -5.53
C LEU A 401 -35.60 -17.68 -6.86
N PRO A 402 -36.95 -17.73 -6.85
CA PRO A 402 -37.74 -17.60 -8.07
C PRO A 402 -37.59 -16.20 -8.65
N GLU A 403 -37.88 -16.03 -9.94
CA GLU A 403 -37.80 -14.72 -10.61
C GLU A 403 -38.75 -13.70 -9.96
N SER A 404 -40.00 -14.08 -9.71
CA SER A 404 -41.02 -13.21 -9.12
C SER A 404 -41.85 -13.91 -8.03
N ASN A 405 -42.44 -13.10 -7.16
CA ASN A 405 -43.43 -13.59 -6.18
C ASN A 405 -44.74 -13.90 -6.92
N GLN A 406 -45.28 -15.12 -6.79
CA GLN A 406 -46.58 -15.46 -7.39
C GLN A 406 -47.79 -14.98 -6.56
N LEU A 407 -47.58 -14.56 -5.30
CA LEU A 407 -48.60 -14.07 -4.38
C LEU A 407 -48.04 -12.90 -3.55
N SER A 408 -48.82 -11.83 -3.42
CA SER A 408 -48.55 -10.69 -2.54
C SER A 408 -49.59 -10.66 -1.43
N LEU A 409 -49.16 -10.53 -0.17
CA LEU A 409 -50.06 -10.51 1.00
C LEU A 409 -50.97 -9.27 1.04
N PHE A 410 -50.65 -8.21 0.28
CA PHE A 410 -51.51 -7.02 0.16
C PHE A 410 -52.51 -7.11 -1.00
N ASP A 411 -52.40 -8.12 -1.86
CA ASP A 411 -53.32 -8.39 -2.98
C ASP A 411 -54.40 -9.43 -2.61
N LEU A 412 -54.32 -9.99 -1.39
CA LEU A 412 -55.30 -10.88 -0.74
C LEU A 412 -56.11 -10.08 0.28
#